data_AF-A0A970BTW4-F1
#
_entry.id   AF-A0A970BTW4-F1
#
_cell.length_a   1.000
_cell.length_b   1.000
_cell.length_c   1.000
_cell.angle_alpha   90.00
_cell.angle_beta   90.00
_cell.angle_gamma   90.00
#
_symmetry.space_group_name_H-M   'P 1'
#
loop_
_entity.id
_entity.type
_entity.pdbx_description
1 polymer ?
#
loop_
_entity_poly.entity_id
_entity_poly.type
_entity_poly.pdbx_seq_one_letter_code
_entity_poly.pdbx_strand_id
1 'polypeptide(L)'
;MAIPQEHTGQQRPLPTIIQGGMGAGVSDWRLARAVAREGQLGVVSGTALDTVLARRLQHGDPEGHLRRALAAFPWPQMAEAFRDAYLIPGGKAEDAPYRLLPLIAHPLPRERVEALIVANFVEVWLAKEGHDGPVGINYLEKIQLPTIPSLLGAMLAGVDYVLMGGGIPLAIPGLLDGLARWEPVELALHVEGLPAAHAAAARQRLDPREYLPGTSPPLARPRFLAIVSSDIVAKTMLRRGSGAVEGFVVEDYTAGG
;
A
#
# COMPACT_ATOMS: atom_id res chain seq x y z
N MET A 1 -4.09 13.86 33.64
CA MET A 1 -4.37 13.43 32.27
C MET A 1 -3.05 13.50 31.51
N ALA A 2 -2.41 12.36 31.31
CA ALA A 2 -1.04 12.31 30.79
C ALA A 2 -1.04 12.53 29.27
N ILE A 3 -0.25 13.50 28.83
CA ILE A 3 0.07 13.78 27.43
C ILE A 3 0.82 12.54 26.90
N PRO A 4 0.41 11.93 25.77
CA PRO A 4 1.18 10.86 25.16
C PRO A 4 2.56 11.40 24.77
N GLN A 5 3.60 10.70 25.21
CA GLN A 5 5.00 11.04 24.96
C GLN A 5 5.24 11.20 23.45
N GLU A 6 5.64 12.39 23.03
CA GLU A 6 6.13 12.66 21.69
C GLU A 6 7.37 11.80 21.42
N HIS A 7 7.42 11.22 20.23
CA HIS A 7 8.56 10.48 19.72
C HIS A 7 9.84 11.32 19.82
N THR A 8 10.75 10.95 20.73
CA THR A 8 12.14 11.40 20.78
C THR A 8 12.95 10.76 19.65
N GLY A 9 12.61 11.12 18.41
CA GLY A 9 13.47 10.96 17.24
C GLY A 9 13.78 12.35 16.71
N GLN A 10 15.05 12.65 16.43
CA GLN A 10 15.47 13.91 15.81
C GLN A 10 14.47 14.32 14.73
N GLN A 11 13.84 15.50 14.86
CA GLN A 11 12.93 16.04 13.85
C GLN A 11 13.72 16.20 12.55
N ARG A 12 13.63 15.19 11.67
CA ARG A 12 14.17 15.28 10.33
C ARG A 12 13.44 16.41 9.61
N PRO A 13 14.16 17.28 8.88
CA PRO A 13 13.51 18.26 8.04
C PRO A 13 12.55 17.56 7.09
N LEU A 14 11.39 18.17 6.85
CA LEU A 14 10.43 17.62 5.89
C LEU A 14 11.09 17.55 4.50
N PRO A 15 10.80 16.50 3.72
CA PRO A 15 11.30 16.40 2.35
C PRO A 15 10.77 17.58 1.54
N THR A 16 11.64 18.18 0.71
CA THR A 16 11.26 19.29 -0.18
C THR A 16 10.80 18.81 -1.54
N ILE A 17 11.16 17.57 -1.89
CA ILE A 17 10.76 16.88 -3.12
C ILE A 17 9.96 15.64 -2.75
N ILE A 18 8.81 15.50 -3.41
CA ILE A 18 8.02 14.27 -3.44
C ILE A 18 8.09 13.74 -4.87
N GLN A 19 8.73 12.60 -5.08
CA GLN A 19 8.68 11.91 -6.37
C GLN A 19 7.31 11.25 -6.53
N GLY A 20 6.66 11.42 -7.69
CA GLY A 20 5.28 10.95 -7.90
C GLY A 20 5.17 9.42 -8.00
N GLY A 21 4.22 8.81 -7.29
CA GLY A 21 3.99 7.35 -7.25
C GLY A 21 3.00 6.83 -8.30
N MET A 22 3.17 7.16 -9.58
CA MET A 22 2.19 6.85 -10.63
C MET A 22 2.62 5.67 -11.52
N GLY A 23 1.64 5.05 -12.19
CA GLY A 23 1.85 3.97 -13.17
C GLY A 23 2.21 2.61 -12.56
N ALA A 24 1.56 1.56 -13.05
CA ALA A 24 1.84 0.19 -12.59
C ALA A 24 3.26 -0.23 -12.97
N GLY A 25 4.14 -0.37 -11.96
CA GLY A 25 5.54 -0.74 -12.14
C GLY A 25 6.44 0.34 -12.75
N VAL A 26 5.95 1.59 -12.90
CA VAL A 26 6.75 2.73 -13.38
C VAL A 26 7.50 3.38 -12.22
N SER A 27 6.77 3.88 -11.22
CA SER A 27 7.36 4.31 -9.95
C SER A 27 7.63 3.09 -9.06
N ASP A 28 8.66 2.33 -9.41
CA ASP A 28 9.05 1.12 -8.69
C ASP A 28 9.99 1.40 -7.49
N TRP A 29 10.29 0.34 -6.74
CA TRP A 29 11.17 0.42 -5.58
C TRP A 29 12.56 0.98 -5.88
N ARG A 30 13.10 0.85 -7.11
CA ARG A 30 14.44 1.35 -7.45
C ARG A 30 14.43 2.88 -7.51
N LEU A 31 13.43 3.45 -8.18
CA LEU A 31 13.26 4.90 -8.25
C LEU A 31 12.98 5.49 -6.85
N ALA A 32 12.03 4.90 -6.12
CA ALA A 32 11.70 5.37 -4.78
C ALA A 32 12.92 5.30 -3.84
N ARG A 33 13.68 4.20 -3.87
CA ARG A 33 14.92 4.05 -3.10
C ARG A 33 15.96 5.10 -3.46
N ALA A 34 16.17 5.36 -4.76
CA ALA A 34 17.12 6.37 -5.21
C ALA A 34 16.77 7.76 -4.66
N VAL A 35 15.50 8.16 -4.72
CA VAL A 35 15.03 9.44 -4.18
C VAL A 35 15.13 9.50 -2.66
N ALA A 36 14.74 8.43 -1.97
CA ALA A 36 14.82 8.33 -0.51
C ALA A 36 16.27 8.46 -0.01
N ARG A 37 17.24 7.88 -0.72
CA ARG A 37 18.67 8.00 -0.38
C ARG A 37 19.22 9.42 -0.48
N GLU A 38 18.61 10.27 -1.30
CA GLU A 38 18.92 11.70 -1.39
C GLU A 38 18.18 12.54 -0.32
N GLY A 39 17.51 11.89 0.64
CA GLY A 39 16.79 12.54 1.74
C GLY A 39 15.43 13.12 1.34
N GLN A 40 14.95 12.81 0.14
CA GLN A 40 13.64 13.24 -0.38
C GLN A 40 12.60 12.14 -0.26
N LEU A 41 11.31 12.44 -0.45
CA LEU A 41 10.27 11.41 -0.36
C LEU A 41 10.22 10.60 -1.65
N GLY A 42 10.77 9.38 -1.60
CA GLY A 42 10.63 8.38 -2.65
C GLY A 42 9.28 7.68 -2.52
N VAL A 43 8.52 7.58 -3.61
CA VAL A 43 7.16 7.02 -3.58
C VAL A 43 7.00 5.90 -4.60
N VAL A 44 6.65 4.70 -4.12
CA VAL A 44 6.28 3.59 -4.99
C VAL A 44 4.81 3.69 -5.41
N SER A 45 4.47 3.19 -6.61
CA SER A 45 3.07 3.04 -7.00
C SER A 45 2.49 1.76 -6.40
N GLY A 46 1.40 1.87 -5.64
CA GLY A 46 0.63 0.73 -5.12
C GLY A 46 -0.27 0.07 -6.17
N THR A 47 -0.26 0.53 -7.42
CA THR A 47 -1.16 0.03 -8.47
C THR A 47 -0.75 -1.37 -8.93
N ALA A 48 -1.62 -2.35 -8.69
CA ALA A 48 -1.49 -3.73 -9.15
C ALA A 48 -0.16 -4.41 -8.76
N LEU A 49 0.39 -4.07 -7.58
CA LEU A 49 1.67 -4.62 -7.11
C LEU A 49 1.67 -6.14 -7.02
N ASP A 50 0.54 -6.76 -6.68
CA ASP A 50 0.38 -8.22 -6.69
C ASP A 50 0.68 -8.84 -8.06
N THR A 51 0.12 -8.24 -9.11
CA THR A 51 0.31 -8.66 -10.50
C THR A 51 1.74 -8.35 -10.97
N VAL A 52 2.27 -7.18 -10.60
CA VAL A 52 3.66 -6.80 -10.92
C VAL A 52 4.65 -7.77 -10.28
N LEU A 53 4.48 -8.07 -8.99
CA LEU A 53 5.33 -9.02 -8.26
C LEU A 53 5.25 -10.42 -8.87
N ALA A 54 4.02 -10.93 -9.11
CA ALA A 54 3.82 -12.24 -9.71
C ALA A 54 4.49 -12.36 -11.09
N ARG A 55 4.42 -11.30 -11.92
CA ARG A 55 5.09 -11.28 -13.24
C ARG A 55 6.61 -11.22 -13.12
N ARG A 56 7.15 -10.39 -12.22
CA ARG A 56 8.60 -10.29 -12.01
C ARG A 56 9.20 -11.61 -11.47
N LEU A 57 8.47 -12.34 -10.62
CA LEU A 57 8.86 -13.70 -10.19
C LEU A 57 8.81 -14.72 -11.33
N GLN A 58 7.82 -14.62 -12.22
CA GLN A 58 7.75 -15.48 -13.41
C GLN A 58 8.85 -15.17 -14.44
N HIS A 59 9.48 -13.99 -14.37
CA HIS A 59 10.73 -13.69 -15.08
C HIS A 59 11.99 -14.21 -14.37
N GLY A 60 11.83 -14.87 -13.23
CA GLY A 60 12.88 -15.66 -12.58
C GLY A 60 13.72 -14.94 -11.54
N ASP A 61 13.47 -13.65 -11.28
CA ASP A 61 14.15 -12.87 -10.24
C ASP A 61 15.69 -13.07 -10.28
N PRO A 62 16.35 -12.69 -11.41
CA PRO A 62 17.75 -13.02 -11.68
C PRO A 62 18.70 -12.46 -10.62
N GLU A 63 18.42 -11.25 -10.12
CA GLU A 63 19.22 -10.58 -9.08
C GLU A 63 18.86 -11.06 -7.66
N GLY A 64 17.82 -11.87 -7.50
CA GLY A 64 17.39 -12.40 -6.21
C GLY A 64 16.74 -11.37 -5.28
N HIS A 65 16.43 -10.16 -5.76
CA HIS A 65 15.87 -9.08 -4.95
C HIS A 65 14.51 -9.47 -4.38
N LEU A 66 13.65 -10.06 -5.21
CA LEU A 66 12.28 -10.39 -4.79
C LEU A 66 12.28 -11.55 -3.81
N ARG A 67 13.08 -12.59 -4.06
CA ARG A 67 13.26 -13.70 -3.12
C ARG A 67 13.82 -13.25 -1.78
N ARG A 68 14.76 -12.30 -1.78
CA ARG A 68 15.30 -11.70 -0.55
C ARG A 68 14.23 -10.95 0.24
N ALA A 69 13.43 -10.12 -0.44
CA ALA A 69 12.34 -9.39 0.20
C ALA A 69 11.25 -10.34 0.75
N LEU A 70 10.90 -11.38 -0.01
CA LEU A 70 9.96 -12.43 0.43
C LEU A 70 10.48 -13.16 1.68
N ALA A 71 11.78 -13.45 1.75
CA ALA A 71 12.39 -14.07 2.93
C ALA A 71 12.41 -13.16 4.17
N ALA A 72 12.30 -11.84 3.99
CA ALA A 72 12.17 -10.87 5.07
C ALA A 72 10.71 -10.65 5.53
N PHE A 73 9.73 -11.22 4.82
CA PHE A 73 8.32 -11.09 5.17
C PHE A 73 8.06 -11.73 6.55
N PRO A 74 7.31 -11.07 7.46
CA PRO A 74 7.16 -11.52 8.84
C PRO A 74 6.41 -12.85 8.99
N TRP A 75 5.68 -13.29 7.96
CA TRP A 75 4.88 -14.52 7.98
C TRP A 75 5.35 -15.47 6.88
N PRO A 76 6.41 -16.28 7.14
CA PRO A 76 7.09 -17.05 6.11
C PRO A 76 6.16 -17.90 5.25
N GLN A 77 5.16 -18.55 5.86
CA GLN A 77 4.25 -19.45 5.14
C GLN A 77 3.45 -18.73 4.04
N MET A 78 3.04 -17.48 4.28
CA MET A 78 2.29 -16.68 3.29
C MET A 78 3.19 -16.25 2.12
N ALA A 79 4.42 -15.80 2.43
CA ALA A 79 5.39 -15.42 1.40
C ALA A 79 5.90 -16.64 0.60
N GLU A 80 6.10 -17.77 1.25
CA GLU A 80 6.47 -19.05 0.62
C GLU A 80 5.38 -19.56 -0.31
N ALA A 81 4.12 -19.56 0.13
CA ALA A 81 2.99 -19.94 -0.71
C ALA A 81 2.91 -19.08 -1.99
N PHE A 82 3.09 -17.76 -1.87
CA PHE A 82 3.13 -16.85 -3.02
C PHE A 82 4.33 -17.13 -3.93
N ARG A 83 5.53 -17.28 -3.34
CA ARG A 83 6.76 -17.59 -4.09
C ARG A 83 6.61 -18.89 -4.87
N ASP A 84 6.16 -19.95 -4.22
CA ASP A 84 6.08 -21.29 -4.81
C ASP A 84 5.01 -21.34 -5.93
N ALA A 85 4.00 -20.47 -5.85
CA ALA A 85 3.00 -20.33 -6.91
C ALA A 85 3.53 -19.62 -8.16
N TYR A 86 4.41 -18.62 -8.03
CA TYR A 86 4.73 -17.69 -9.13
C TYR A 86 6.21 -17.63 -9.54
N LEU A 87 7.16 -18.11 -8.74
CA LEU A 87 8.57 -18.14 -9.12
C LEU A 87 8.80 -19.22 -10.19
N ILE A 88 9.37 -18.81 -11.32
CA ILE A 88 9.89 -19.72 -12.34
C ILE A 88 11.41 -19.57 -12.35
N PRO A 89 12.19 -20.48 -11.75
CA PRO A 89 13.65 -20.38 -11.76
C PRO A 89 14.18 -20.31 -13.19
N GLY A 90 14.99 -19.28 -13.50
CA GLY A 90 15.47 -19.02 -14.86
C GLY A 90 14.48 -18.29 -15.78
N GLY A 91 13.26 -18.04 -15.31
CA GLY A 91 12.21 -17.30 -16.01
C GLY A 91 11.37 -18.17 -16.95
N LYS A 92 10.17 -17.67 -17.25
CA LYS A 92 9.29 -18.25 -18.29
C LYS A 92 9.94 -18.14 -19.67
N ALA A 93 9.58 -19.06 -20.58
CA ALA A 93 9.87 -18.90 -22.00
C ALA A 93 9.24 -17.60 -22.57
N GLU A 94 9.82 -17.05 -23.63
CA GLU A 94 9.41 -15.76 -24.20
C GLU A 94 7.93 -15.74 -24.58
N ASP A 95 7.46 -16.80 -25.21
CA ASP A 95 6.09 -17.03 -25.72
C ASP A 95 5.12 -17.63 -24.68
N ALA A 96 5.63 -18.14 -23.56
CA ALA A 96 4.78 -18.70 -22.52
C ALA A 96 3.91 -17.61 -21.86
N PRO A 97 2.60 -17.84 -21.66
CA PRO A 97 1.72 -16.89 -20.97
C PRO A 97 2.05 -16.82 -19.47
N TYR A 98 1.69 -15.70 -18.84
CA TYR A 98 1.79 -15.60 -17.38
C TYR A 98 0.71 -16.45 -16.70
N ARG A 99 1.08 -17.18 -15.65
CA ARG A 99 0.15 -17.60 -14.61
C ARG A 99 -0.49 -16.37 -13.99
N LEU A 100 -1.82 -16.36 -13.95
CA LEU A 100 -2.61 -15.27 -13.41
C LEU A 100 -2.92 -15.48 -11.92
N LEU A 101 -3.15 -14.37 -11.22
CA LEU A 101 -3.78 -14.37 -9.89
C LEU A 101 -5.28 -14.61 -10.03
N PRO A 102 -5.95 -15.20 -9.00
CA PRO A 102 -7.41 -15.28 -8.95
C PRO A 102 -8.04 -13.91 -9.16
N LEU A 103 -9.17 -13.80 -9.86
CA LEU A 103 -9.81 -12.50 -10.14
C LEU A 103 -10.08 -11.70 -8.85
N ILE A 104 -9.96 -10.37 -8.92
CA ILE A 104 -10.45 -9.49 -7.85
C ILE A 104 -11.98 -9.60 -7.86
N ALA A 105 -12.54 -10.07 -6.75
CA ALA A 105 -13.96 -10.28 -6.56
C ALA A 105 -14.41 -9.68 -5.22
N HIS A 106 -15.72 -9.64 -5.00
CA HIS A 106 -16.31 -9.24 -3.73
C HIS A 106 -17.21 -10.38 -3.21
N PRO A 107 -16.91 -10.98 -2.04
CA PRO A 107 -15.75 -10.72 -1.19
C PRO A 107 -14.42 -11.11 -1.84
N LEU A 108 -13.33 -10.47 -1.42
CA LEU A 108 -11.98 -10.83 -1.89
C LEU A 108 -11.62 -12.27 -1.47
N PRO A 109 -11.16 -13.13 -2.40
CA PRO A 109 -10.62 -14.43 -2.05
C PRO A 109 -9.40 -14.31 -1.13
N ARG A 110 -9.25 -15.24 -0.18
CA ARG A 110 -8.11 -15.27 0.77
C ARG A 110 -6.76 -15.19 0.06
N GLU A 111 -6.57 -16.00 -0.99
CA GLU A 111 -5.35 -16.00 -1.80
C GLU A 111 -5.03 -14.62 -2.40
N ARG A 112 -6.07 -13.87 -2.83
CA ARG A 112 -5.89 -12.51 -3.35
C ARG A 112 -5.54 -11.52 -2.23
N VAL A 113 -6.14 -11.66 -1.04
CA VAL A 113 -5.79 -10.85 0.14
C VAL A 113 -4.32 -11.04 0.50
N GLU A 114 -3.88 -12.29 0.62
CA GLU A 114 -2.50 -12.65 0.96
C GLU A 114 -1.51 -12.14 -0.09
N ALA A 115 -1.83 -12.30 -1.38
CA ALA A 115 -1.04 -11.75 -2.47
C ALA A 115 -0.87 -10.22 -2.39
N LEU A 116 -1.93 -9.49 -2.08
CA LEU A 116 -1.89 -8.02 -1.93
C LEU A 116 -1.03 -7.60 -0.74
N ILE A 117 -1.13 -8.28 0.40
CA ILE A 117 -0.30 -8.00 1.58
C ILE A 117 1.18 -8.24 1.25
N VAL A 118 1.51 -9.42 0.70
CA VAL A 118 2.89 -9.79 0.35
C VAL A 118 3.50 -8.81 -0.66
N ALA A 119 2.75 -8.46 -1.70
CA ALA A 119 3.28 -7.63 -2.77
C ALA A 119 3.57 -6.19 -2.34
N ASN A 120 2.70 -5.59 -1.54
CA ASN A 120 2.92 -4.25 -1.01
C ASN A 120 4.05 -4.24 0.02
N PHE A 121 4.20 -5.29 0.82
CA PHE A 121 5.36 -5.44 1.68
C PHE A 121 6.66 -5.48 0.86
N VAL A 122 6.74 -6.34 -0.17
CA VAL A 122 7.96 -6.55 -0.96
C VAL A 122 8.42 -5.25 -1.61
N GLU A 123 7.50 -4.49 -2.22
CA GLU A 123 7.87 -3.26 -2.93
C GLU A 123 8.38 -2.19 -1.95
N VAL A 124 7.71 -1.99 -0.81
CA VAL A 124 8.13 -1.01 0.21
C VAL A 124 9.41 -1.45 0.90
N TRP A 125 9.55 -2.73 1.23
CA TRP A 125 10.73 -3.26 1.91
C TRP A 125 11.99 -3.07 1.06
N LEU A 126 11.90 -3.36 -0.25
CA LEU A 126 12.99 -3.10 -1.19
C LEU A 126 13.31 -1.62 -1.32
N ALA A 127 12.28 -0.78 -1.32
CA ALA A 127 12.44 0.67 -1.41
C ALA A 127 13.13 1.26 -0.18
N LYS A 128 13.01 0.63 1.00
CA LYS A 128 13.66 1.06 2.26
C LYS A 128 15.03 0.43 2.51
N GLU A 129 15.48 -0.50 1.68
CA GLU A 129 16.68 -1.29 1.96
C GLU A 129 17.95 -0.43 2.04
N GLY A 130 18.69 -0.52 3.15
CA GLY A 130 20.04 0.05 3.28
C GLY A 130 20.11 1.57 3.41
N HIS A 131 19.02 2.24 3.81
CA HIS A 131 19.02 3.66 4.18
C HIS A 131 17.87 3.97 5.14
N ASP A 132 17.90 5.16 5.73
CA ASP A 132 16.84 5.65 6.62
C ASP A 132 15.94 6.70 5.95
N GLY A 133 16.17 7.06 4.68
CA GLY A 133 15.35 8.05 3.96
C GLY A 133 13.86 7.69 3.89
N PRO A 134 12.96 8.69 3.78
CA PRO A 134 11.52 8.47 3.85
C PRO A 134 10.99 7.81 2.58
N VAL A 135 10.17 6.77 2.75
CA VAL A 135 9.51 6.03 1.67
C VAL A 135 8.00 6.12 1.82
N GLY A 136 7.33 6.52 0.74
CA GLY A 136 5.88 6.53 0.62
C GLY A 136 5.35 5.49 -0.36
N ILE A 137 4.05 5.28 -0.32
CA ILE A 137 3.29 4.53 -1.33
C ILE A 137 2.08 5.34 -1.77
N ASN A 138 1.80 5.34 -3.06
CA ASN A 138 0.64 6.02 -3.63
C ASN A 138 -0.44 5.04 -4.10
N TYR A 139 -1.68 5.30 -3.75
CA TYR A 139 -2.86 4.53 -4.16
C TYR A 139 -3.93 5.42 -4.80
N LEU A 140 -4.98 4.80 -5.36
CA LEU A 140 -6.11 5.49 -5.97
C LEU A 140 -7.40 5.14 -5.24
N GLU A 141 -8.16 6.15 -4.81
CA GLU A 141 -9.47 5.97 -4.16
C GLU A 141 -10.46 5.21 -5.06
N LYS A 142 -10.33 5.31 -6.39
CA LYS A 142 -11.15 4.56 -7.35
C LYS A 142 -10.96 3.05 -7.31
N ILE A 143 -9.83 2.54 -6.80
CA ILE A 143 -9.52 1.10 -6.78
C ILE A 143 -9.71 0.57 -5.36
N GLN A 144 -10.97 0.45 -4.91
CA GLN A 144 -11.29 0.24 -3.49
C GLN A 144 -11.08 -1.18 -2.97
N LEU A 145 -11.39 -2.21 -3.77
CA LEU A 145 -11.31 -3.61 -3.32
C LEU A 145 -9.94 -3.99 -2.74
N PRO A 146 -8.80 -3.73 -3.41
CA PRO A 146 -7.49 -4.12 -2.91
C PRO A 146 -6.94 -3.21 -1.79
N THR A 147 -7.60 -2.11 -1.43
CA THR A 147 -7.02 -1.05 -0.59
C THR A 147 -6.58 -1.56 0.77
N ILE A 148 -7.49 -2.15 1.56
CA ILE A 148 -7.18 -2.54 2.94
C ILE A 148 -6.01 -3.53 3.03
N PRO A 149 -5.98 -4.65 2.28
CA PRO A 149 -4.85 -5.57 2.37
C PRO A 149 -3.54 -4.97 1.83
N SER A 150 -3.62 -4.08 0.83
CA SER A 150 -2.44 -3.36 0.34
C SER A 150 -1.84 -2.45 1.41
N LEU A 151 -2.69 -1.69 2.12
CA LEU A 151 -2.28 -0.85 3.25
C LEU A 151 -1.60 -1.68 4.34
N LEU A 152 -2.17 -2.82 4.72
CA LEU A 152 -1.57 -3.72 5.71
C LEU A 152 -0.17 -4.18 5.28
N GLY A 153 0.00 -4.62 4.03
CA GLY A 153 1.30 -5.02 3.48
C GLY A 153 2.35 -3.91 3.52
N ALA A 154 1.99 -2.71 3.08
CA ALA A 154 2.89 -1.55 3.10
C ALA A 154 3.26 -1.14 4.54
N MET A 155 2.31 -1.19 5.47
CA MET A 155 2.54 -0.90 6.89
C MET A 155 3.47 -1.94 7.54
N LEU A 156 3.34 -3.22 7.19
CA LEU A 156 4.23 -4.28 7.69
C LEU A 156 5.69 -4.06 7.25
N ALA A 157 5.91 -3.47 6.08
CA ALA A 157 7.23 -3.06 5.62
C ALA A 157 7.70 -1.72 6.21
N GLY A 158 6.89 -1.09 7.05
CA GLY A 158 7.21 0.16 7.72
C GLY A 158 7.16 1.38 6.81
N VAL A 159 6.21 1.45 5.86
CA VAL A 159 6.03 2.64 5.01
C VAL A 159 5.87 3.91 5.86
N ASP A 160 6.48 5.03 5.45
CA ASP A 160 6.45 6.28 6.21
C ASP A 160 5.26 7.16 5.82
N TYR A 161 4.87 7.11 4.54
CA TYR A 161 3.78 7.90 3.97
C TYR A 161 2.81 7.06 3.12
N VAL A 162 1.51 7.31 3.28
CA VAL A 162 0.48 6.85 2.34
C VAL A 162 -0.08 8.08 1.64
N LEU A 163 0.03 8.08 0.31
CA LEU A 163 -0.54 9.09 -0.56
C LEU A 163 -1.76 8.49 -1.25
N MET A 164 -2.85 9.25 -1.36
CA MET A 164 -4.01 8.78 -2.11
C MET A 164 -4.76 9.93 -2.78
N GLY A 165 -5.08 9.74 -4.05
CA GLY A 165 -5.85 10.64 -4.89
C GLY A 165 -6.92 9.92 -5.72
N GLY A 166 -7.34 10.55 -6.82
CA GLY A 166 -8.31 9.96 -7.76
C GLY A 166 -9.74 9.87 -7.20
N GLY A 167 -10.03 10.55 -6.10
CA GLY A 167 -11.32 10.57 -5.39
C GLY A 167 -11.19 11.36 -4.08
N ILE A 168 -12.14 11.19 -3.15
CA ILE A 168 -12.10 11.81 -1.81
C ILE A 168 -11.93 10.69 -0.76
N PRO A 169 -10.69 10.36 -0.34
CA PRO A 169 -10.37 9.19 0.49
C PRO A 169 -10.70 9.40 1.98
N LEU A 170 -11.95 9.76 2.31
CA LEU A 170 -12.36 10.12 3.68
C LEU A 170 -12.15 9.00 4.70
N ALA A 171 -12.27 7.74 4.28
CA ALA A 171 -12.19 6.60 5.17
C ALA A 171 -10.75 6.20 5.52
N ILE A 172 -9.78 6.52 4.65
CA ILE A 172 -8.42 5.97 4.71
C ILE A 172 -7.67 6.33 6.01
N PRO A 173 -7.70 7.57 6.52
CA PRO A 173 -7.03 7.88 7.78
C PRO A 173 -7.44 6.96 8.93
N GLY A 174 -8.75 6.71 9.09
CA GLY A 174 -9.27 5.80 10.11
C GLY A 174 -8.97 4.33 9.84
N LEU A 175 -8.83 3.91 8.57
CA LEU A 175 -8.34 2.55 8.25
C LEU A 175 -6.89 2.37 8.70
N LEU A 176 -6.03 3.36 8.46
CA LEU A 176 -4.63 3.34 8.93
C LEU A 176 -4.56 3.25 10.47
N ASP A 177 -5.42 4.03 11.15
CA ASP A 177 -5.54 4.01 12.61
C ASP A 177 -5.95 2.63 13.13
N GLY A 178 -6.99 2.02 12.55
CA GLY A 178 -7.47 0.69 12.94
C GLY A 178 -6.46 -0.42 12.66
N LEU A 179 -5.83 -0.39 11.47
CA LEU A 179 -4.77 -1.36 11.12
C LEU A 179 -3.58 -1.25 12.08
N ALA A 180 -3.13 -0.04 12.43
CA ALA A 180 -2.03 0.17 13.39
C ALA A 180 -2.33 -0.42 14.78
N ARG A 181 -3.61 -0.48 15.17
CA ARG A 181 -4.08 -1.11 16.43
C ARG A 181 -4.44 -2.59 16.28
N TRP A 182 -4.23 -3.19 15.11
CA TRP A 182 -4.66 -4.54 14.79
C TRP A 182 -6.16 -4.76 15.02
N GLU A 183 -6.98 -3.77 14.67
CA GLU A 183 -8.43 -3.83 14.77
C GLU A 183 -9.06 -4.23 13.42
N PRO A 184 -10.23 -4.89 13.42
CA PRO A 184 -11.01 -5.06 12.21
C PRO A 184 -11.37 -3.70 11.61
N VAL A 185 -11.19 -3.57 10.30
CA VAL A 185 -11.51 -2.35 9.56
C VAL A 185 -12.43 -2.66 8.38
N GLU A 186 -13.16 -1.65 7.93
CA GLU A 186 -14.13 -1.78 6.86
C GLU A 186 -14.17 -0.55 5.96
N LEU A 187 -14.21 -0.79 4.65
CA LEU A 187 -14.35 0.23 3.63
C LEU A 187 -15.68 0.05 2.89
N ALA A 188 -16.51 1.09 2.87
CA ALA A 188 -17.71 1.11 2.04
C ALA A 188 -17.32 1.20 0.56
N LEU A 189 -17.85 0.28 -0.25
CA LEU A 189 -17.59 0.23 -1.68
C LEU A 189 -18.58 1.11 -2.43
N HIS A 190 -18.06 1.95 -3.31
CA HIS A 190 -18.84 2.74 -4.24
C HIS A 190 -19.17 1.88 -5.46
N VAL A 191 -20.44 1.49 -5.57
CA VAL A 191 -20.96 0.70 -6.68
C VAL A 191 -22.02 1.52 -7.41
N GLU A 192 -21.75 1.85 -8.67
CA GLU A 192 -22.67 2.60 -9.50
C GLU A 192 -24.00 1.84 -9.69
N GLY A 193 -25.11 2.54 -9.52
CA GLY A 193 -26.45 1.95 -9.68
C GLY A 193 -26.88 0.99 -8.56
N LEU A 194 -26.12 0.85 -7.47
CA LEU A 194 -26.50 -0.02 -6.37
C LEU A 194 -27.71 0.55 -5.59
N PRO A 195 -28.82 -0.19 -5.45
CA PRO A 195 -29.96 0.27 -4.66
C PRO A 195 -29.58 0.46 -3.19
N ALA A 196 -30.16 1.48 -2.54
CA ALA A 196 -29.87 1.79 -1.13
C ALA A 196 -30.10 0.59 -0.18
N ALA A 197 -31.07 -0.27 -0.48
CA ALA A 197 -31.34 -1.50 0.28
C ALA A 197 -30.15 -2.48 0.30
N HIS A 198 -29.26 -2.42 -0.69
CA HIS A 198 -28.08 -3.29 -0.81
C HIS A 198 -26.78 -2.58 -0.40
N ALA A 199 -26.81 -1.30 -0.04
CA ALA A 199 -25.61 -0.55 0.34
C ALA A 199 -24.88 -1.13 1.55
N ALA A 200 -25.61 -1.80 2.46
CA ALA A 200 -25.01 -2.49 3.60
C ALA A 200 -24.13 -3.70 3.18
N ALA A 201 -24.42 -4.32 2.03
CA ALA A 201 -23.65 -5.47 1.53
C ALA A 201 -22.39 -5.04 0.75
N ALA A 202 -22.33 -3.81 0.24
CA ALA A 202 -21.20 -3.30 -0.52
C ALA A 202 -20.09 -2.77 0.41
N ARG A 203 -19.46 -3.67 1.17
CA ARG A 203 -18.44 -3.33 2.18
C ARG A 203 -17.31 -4.33 2.17
N GLN A 204 -16.09 -3.84 1.98
CA GLN A 204 -14.90 -4.67 2.12
C GLN A 204 -14.42 -4.61 3.58
N ARG A 205 -14.61 -5.70 4.31
CA ARG A 205 -14.08 -5.89 5.67
C ARG A 205 -12.78 -6.68 5.63
N LEU A 206 -11.86 -6.35 6.53
CA LEU A 206 -10.68 -7.17 6.81
C LEU A 206 -10.36 -7.09 8.30
N ASP A 207 -10.17 -8.24 8.94
CA ASP A 207 -9.57 -8.33 10.27
C ASP A 207 -8.10 -8.74 10.10
N PRO A 208 -7.12 -7.87 10.43
CA PRO A 208 -5.71 -8.17 10.22
C PRO A 208 -5.24 -9.36 11.08
N ARG A 209 -5.97 -9.70 12.15
CA ARG A 209 -5.66 -10.84 13.02
C ARG A 209 -5.97 -12.18 12.37
N GLU A 210 -6.85 -12.24 11.36
CA GLU A 210 -7.13 -13.48 10.61
C GLU A 210 -5.92 -13.94 9.76
N TYR A 211 -4.94 -13.06 9.54
CA TYR A 211 -3.73 -13.28 8.74
C TYR A 211 -2.45 -13.34 9.58
N LEU A 212 -2.55 -13.04 10.87
CA LEU A 212 -1.43 -12.98 11.81
C LEU A 212 -1.14 -14.36 12.42
N PRO A 213 0.07 -14.93 12.25
CA PRO A 213 0.50 -16.11 12.99
C PRO A 213 1.01 -15.70 14.38
N GLY A 214 0.13 -15.69 15.38
CA GLY A 214 0.51 -15.47 16.79
C GLY A 214 0.40 -14.01 17.26
N THR A 215 1.46 -13.47 17.86
CA THR A 215 1.42 -12.12 18.47
C THR A 215 1.63 -11.02 17.44
N SER A 216 0.87 -9.94 17.57
CA SER A 216 0.89 -8.82 16.64
C SER A 216 2.20 -8.03 16.75
N PRO A 217 3.00 -7.89 15.67
CA PRO A 217 4.13 -6.98 15.70
C PRO A 217 3.64 -5.53 15.84
N PRO A 218 4.42 -4.63 16.45
CA PRO A 218 4.09 -3.22 16.47
C PRO A 218 3.99 -2.70 15.03
N LEU A 219 2.88 -2.04 14.71
CA LEU A 219 2.62 -1.52 13.38
C LEU A 219 2.52 0.00 13.46
N ALA A 220 3.51 0.68 12.88
CA ALA A 220 3.53 2.14 12.86
C ALA A 220 2.44 2.66 11.92
N ARG A 221 1.68 3.67 12.38
CA ARG A 221 0.73 4.39 11.54
C ARG A 221 1.52 5.31 10.59
N PRO A 222 1.44 5.14 9.26
CA PRO A 222 2.08 6.04 8.32
C PRO A 222 1.37 7.41 8.31
N ARG A 223 2.09 8.44 7.88
CA ARG A 223 1.50 9.75 7.62
C ARG A 223 0.63 9.68 6.36
N PHE A 224 -0.54 10.27 6.39
CA PHE A 224 -1.45 10.33 5.27
C PHE A 224 -1.40 11.68 4.56
N LEU A 225 -1.09 11.67 3.25
CA LEU A 225 -1.16 12.84 2.39
C LEU A 225 -2.28 12.66 1.37
N ALA A 226 -3.31 13.51 1.46
CA ALA A 226 -4.38 13.50 0.47
C ALA A 226 -3.94 14.26 -0.78
N ILE A 227 -4.08 13.64 -1.95
CA ILE A 227 -3.87 14.29 -3.24
C ILE A 227 -5.18 14.97 -3.62
N VAL A 228 -5.15 16.30 -3.79
CA VAL A 228 -6.34 17.14 -3.98
C VAL A 228 -6.15 18.13 -5.12
N SER A 229 -7.25 18.49 -5.77
CA SER A 229 -7.27 19.48 -6.85
C SER A 229 -7.87 20.84 -6.45
N SER A 230 -8.39 20.96 -5.23
CA SER A 230 -8.98 22.21 -4.74
C SER A 230 -8.96 22.34 -3.22
N ASP A 231 -9.07 23.58 -2.76
CA ASP A 231 -9.18 23.91 -1.33
C ASP A 231 -10.48 23.35 -0.71
N ILE A 232 -11.55 23.22 -1.50
CA ILE A 232 -12.83 22.63 -1.06
C ILE A 232 -12.64 21.16 -0.68
N VAL A 233 -11.93 20.39 -1.51
CA VAL A 233 -11.64 18.98 -1.22
C VAL A 233 -10.73 18.87 0.00
N ALA A 234 -9.70 19.72 0.12
CA ALA A 234 -8.84 19.76 1.30
C ALA A 234 -9.62 20.05 2.60
N LYS A 235 -10.51 21.07 2.58
CA LYS A 235 -11.40 21.39 3.71
C LYS A 235 -12.35 20.24 4.03
N THR A 236 -12.82 19.51 3.02
CA THR A 236 -13.69 18.35 3.20
C THR A 236 -12.94 17.21 3.91
N MET A 237 -11.71 16.92 3.49
CA MET A 237 -10.83 15.95 4.16
C MET A 237 -10.60 16.30 5.63
N LEU A 238 -10.28 17.57 5.94
CA LEU A 238 -10.06 18.00 7.33
C LEU A 238 -11.32 17.91 8.21
N ARG A 239 -12.51 18.14 7.65
CA ARG A 239 -13.76 18.17 8.42
C ARG A 239 -14.45 16.83 8.54
N ARG A 240 -14.29 15.96 7.53
CA ARG A 240 -15.07 14.72 7.39
C ARG A 240 -14.21 13.46 7.30
N GLY A 241 -12.89 13.58 7.25
CA GLY A 241 -11.99 12.44 7.30
C GLY A 241 -12.17 11.67 8.62
N SER A 242 -12.06 10.35 8.56
CA SER A 242 -12.24 9.45 9.72
C SER A 242 -11.09 9.49 10.73
N GLY A 243 -10.00 10.20 10.43
CA GLY A 243 -8.77 10.27 11.22
C GLY A 243 -7.86 11.40 10.77
N ALA A 244 -6.64 11.45 11.29
CA ALA A 244 -5.71 12.56 11.04
C ALA A 244 -5.20 12.59 9.59
N VAL A 245 -5.15 13.78 9.00
CA VAL A 245 -4.57 14.06 7.68
C VAL A 245 -3.34 14.93 7.90
N GLU A 246 -2.15 14.41 7.60
CA GLU A 246 -0.89 15.09 7.90
C GLU A 246 -0.50 16.12 6.85
N GLY A 247 -1.09 16.06 5.66
CA GLY A 247 -0.83 17.05 4.62
C GLY A 247 -1.60 16.81 3.33
N PHE A 248 -1.34 17.70 2.37
CA PHE A 248 -1.98 17.69 1.07
C PHE A 248 -0.92 17.79 -0.03
N VAL A 249 -1.07 17.01 -1.09
CA VAL A 249 -0.40 17.24 -2.37
C VAL A 249 -1.43 17.92 -3.27
N VAL A 250 -1.11 19.11 -3.76
CA VAL A 250 -2.01 19.85 -4.65
C VAL A 250 -1.62 19.55 -6.09
N GLU A 251 -2.49 18.87 -6.82
CA GLU A 251 -2.31 18.52 -8.22
C GLU A 251 -3.33 19.28 -9.08
N ASP A 252 -2.86 19.90 -10.14
CA ASP A 252 -3.71 20.55 -11.14
C ASP A 252 -4.13 19.54 -12.22
N TYR A 253 -5.15 19.84 -13.03
CA TYR A 253 -5.61 18.97 -14.13
C TYR A 253 -4.53 18.72 -15.20
N THR A 254 -3.44 19.49 -15.16
CA THR A 254 -2.26 19.34 -16.02
C THR A 254 -1.23 18.35 -15.49
N ALA A 255 -1.34 17.94 -14.22
CA ALA A 255 -0.53 16.85 -13.66
C ALA A 255 -1.00 15.53 -14.29
N GLY A 256 -0.13 14.89 -15.08
CA GLY A 256 -0.48 13.69 -15.84
C GLY A 256 -0.71 12.48 -14.93
N GLY A 257 -1.99 12.20 -14.63
CA GLY A 257 -2.48 11.01 -13.94
C GLY A 257 -3.83 10.57 -14.46
#